data_AF-A0A8C7Q362-F1
#
_entry.id   AF-A0A8C7Q362-F1
#
_cell.length_a   1.000
_cell.length_b   1.000
_cell.length_c   1.000
_cell.angle_alpha   90.00
_cell.angle_beta   90.00
_cell.angle_gamma   90.00
#
_symmetry.space_group_name_H-M   'P 1'
#
loop_
_entity.id
_entity.type
_entity.pdbx_description
1 polymer ?
#
loop_
_entity_poly.entity_id
_entity_poly.type
_entity_poly.pdbx_seq_one_letter_code
_entity_poly.pdbx_strand_id
1 'polypeptide(L)'
;MAMTSYKLTYFNMRGRAELPRYIFAYAGIAFEDRRVEWRDWPSIKKRLVGNSRLAEAQADALVDTLNDFTLLIPWREDNPQIKETWADLYCHVCFTTFSVLRPGFADHHPALCGLTDRVEAIPNIAKWIQCRPTTEF
;
A
#
# COMPACT_ATOMS: atom_id res chain seq x y z
N MET A 1 -21.40 -9.01 -18.27
CA MET A 1 -20.55 -9.17 -17.06
C MET A 1 -20.66 -7.88 -16.27
N ALA A 2 -20.97 -7.93 -14.98
CA ALA A 2 -21.01 -6.72 -14.17
C ALA A 2 -19.60 -6.12 -14.09
N MET A 3 -19.45 -4.82 -14.37
CA MET A 3 -18.17 -4.15 -14.11
C MET A 3 -17.93 -4.17 -12.61
N THR A 4 -16.89 -4.88 -12.18
CA THR A 4 -16.46 -4.91 -10.78
C THR A 4 -16.00 -3.52 -10.39
N SER A 5 -16.74 -2.88 -9.49
CA SER A 5 -16.36 -1.59 -8.91
C SER A 5 -15.68 -1.82 -7.58
N TYR A 6 -14.42 -1.39 -7.46
CA TYR A 6 -13.67 -1.45 -6.20
C TYR A 6 -13.78 -0.13 -5.44
N LYS A 7 -13.86 -0.21 -4.11
CA LYS A 7 -13.83 0.95 -3.21
C LYS A 7 -12.84 0.70 -2.09
N LEU A 8 -11.85 1.57 -1.97
CA LEU A 8 -10.89 1.59 -0.88
C LEU A 8 -11.28 2.70 0.10
N THR A 9 -11.57 2.36 1.35
CA THR A 9 -11.88 3.35 2.39
C THR A 9 -10.73 3.42 3.39
N TYR A 10 -10.12 4.59 3.54
CA TYR A 10 -9.05 4.82 4.50
C TYR A 10 -8.99 6.28 4.94
N PHE A 11 -8.18 6.59 5.93
CA PHE A 11 -7.91 7.98 6.32
C PHE A 11 -7.26 8.75 5.17
N ASN A 12 -7.34 10.09 5.21
CA ASN A 12 -6.64 10.97 4.27
C ASN A 12 -5.12 10.98 4.54
N MET A 13 -4.50 9.82 4.34
CA MET A 13 -3.07 9.55 4.47
C MET A 13 -2.68 8.38 3.56
N ARG A 14 -1.39 8.19 3.31
CA ARG A 14 -0.86 7.01 2.62
C ARG A 14 -1.05 5.79 3.52
N GLY A 15 -0.25 5.70 4.59
CA GLY A 15 -0.32 4.64 5.60
C GLY A 15 -0.44 3.23 5.01
N ARG A 16 -1.21 2.36 5.67
CA ARG A 16 -1.41 0.98 5.21
C ARG A 16 -2.20 0.85 3.90
N ALA A 17 -2.93 1.89 3.51
CA ALA A 17 -3.73 1.88 2.29
C ALA A 17 -2.92 2.23 1.04
N GLU A 18 -1.68 2.73 1.16
CA GLU A 18 -0.92 3.11 -0.03
C GLU A 18 -0.52 1.91 -0.89
N LEU A 19 -0.26 0.77 -0.24
CA LEU A 19 0.03 -0.47 -0.93
C LEU A 19 -1.13 -0.94 -1.83
N PRO A 20 -2.38 -1.07 -1.36
CA PRO A 20 -3.49 -1.40 -2.26
C PRO A 20 -3.72 -0.33 -3.34
N ARG A 21 -3.47 0.97 -3.07
CA ARG A 21 -3.51 2.01 -4.12
C ARG A 21 -2.47 1.77 -5.21
N TYR A 22 -1.25 1.39 -4.82
CA TYR A 22 -0.19 0.99 -5.75
C TYR A 22 -0.58 -0.23 -6.57
N ILE A 23 -1.20 -1.24 -5.96
CA ILE A 23 -1.67 -2.43 -6.68
C ILE A 23 -2.71 -2.05 -7.74
N PHE A 24 -3.69 -1.22 -7.39
CA PHE A 24 -4.70 -0.74 -8.36
C PHE A 24 -4.06 0.08 -9.47
N ALA A 25 -3.16 1.00 -9.13
CA ALA A 25 -2.44 1.82 -10.10
C ALA A 25 -1.59 0.95 -11.03
N TYR A 26 -0.77 0.05 -10.49
CA TYR A 26 0.05 -0.89 -11.25
C TYR A 26 -0.79 -1.68 -12.26
N ALA A 27 -1.91 -2.25 -11.80
CA ALA A 27 -2.82 -3.04 -12.62
C ALA A 27 -3.67 -2.19 -13.60
N GLY A 28 -3.65 -0.86 -13.50
CA GLY A 28 -4.50 0.02 -14.30
C GLY A 28 -6.00 -0.16 -14.00
N ILE A 29 -6.36 -0.66 -12.82
CA ILE A 29 -7.75 -0.93 -12.42
C ILE A 29 -8.30 0.31 -11.71
N ALA A 30 -9.45 0.79 -12.19
CA ALA A 30 -10.15 1.90 -11.56
C ALA A 30 -10.76 1.48 -10.21
N PHE A 31 -10.65 2.36 -9.22
CA PHE A 31 -11.23 2.20 -7.89
C PHE A 31 -11.66 3.54 -7.30
N GLU A 32 -12.62 3.53 -6.39
CA GLU A 32 -12.99 4.68 -5.57
C GLU A 32 -12.04 4.79 -4.37
N ASP A 33 -11.18 5.82 -4.33
CA ASP A 33 -10.33 6.15 -3.17
C ASP A 33 -11.11 7.03 -2.17
N ARG A 34 -11.94 6.39 -1.33
CA ARG A 34 -12.78 7.08 -0.34
C ARG A 34 -11.96 7.43 0.90
N ARG A 35 -11.52 8.68 0.97
CA ARG A 35 -10.76 9.24 2.10
C ARG A 35 -11.70 9.77 3.18
N VAL A 36 -11.43 9.43 4.43
CA VAL A 36 -12.30 9.78 5.58
C VAL A 36 -11.53 10.56 6.63
N GLU A 37 -12.24 11.49 7.28
CA GLU A 37 -11.68 12.29 8.37
C GLU A 37 -11.83 11.56 9.72
N TRP A 38 -10.91 11.81 10.64
CA TRP A 38 -10.91 11.19 11.98
C TRP A 38 -12.22 11.42 12.73
N ARG A 39 -12.81 12.61 12.60
CA ARG A 39 -14.10 12.97 13.22
C ARG A 39 -15.26 12.08 12.77
N ASP A 40 -15.22 11.59 11.53
CA ASP A 40 -16.29 10.79 10.93
C ASP A 40 -16.09 9.30 11.22
N TRP A 41 -14.89 8.89 11.62
CA TRP A 41 -14.52 7.50 11.87
C TRP A 41 -15.45 6.74 12.83
N PRO A 42 -15.87 7.30 13.99
CA PRO A 42 -16.78 6.60 14.89
C PRO A 42 -18.11 6.20 14.24
N SER A 43 -18.60 6.97 13.26
CA SER A 43 -19.81 6.66 12.51
C SER A 43 -19.56 5.60 11.43
N ILE A 44 -18.42 5.67 10.74
CA ILE A 44 -18.05 4.78 9.64
C ILE A 44 -17.71 3.40 10.16
N LYS A 45 -16.95 3.31 11.26
CA LYS A 45 -16.51 2.04 11.88
C LYS A 45 -17.69 1.11 12.17
N LYS A 46 -18.84 1.65 12.58
CA LYS A 46 -20.06 0.87 12.86
C LYS A 46 -20.56 0.06 11.66
N ARG A 47 -20.26 0.51 10.43
CA ARG A 47 -20.68 -0.13 9.17
C ARG A 47 -19.59 -0.99 8.54
N LEU A 48 -18.38 -1.01 9.10
CA LEU A 48 -17.28 -1.82 8.60
C LEU A 48 -17.24 -3.18 9.31
N VAL A 49 -16.57 -4.13 8.67
CA VAL A 49 -16.13 -5.39 9.30
C VAL A 49 -15.29 -5.02 10.54
N GLY A 50 -15.51 -5.69 11.67
CA GLY A 50 -14.93 -5.30 12.97
C GLY A 50 -15.86 -4.51 13.89
N ASN A 51 -17.17 -4.46 13.58
CA ASN A 51 -18.20 -3.92 14.48
C ASN A 51 -18.57 -4.86 15.65
N SER A 52 -17.98 -6.05 15.69
CA SER A 52 -18.06 -7.03 16.77
C SER A 52 -16.69 -7.63 17.01
N ARG A 53 -16.45 -8.19 18.21
CA ARG A 53 -15.18 -8.86 18.54
C ARG A 53 -14.83 -10.00 17.56
N LEU A 54 -15.83 -10.72 17.06
CA LEU A 54 -15.61 -11.80 16.09
C LEU A 54 -15.15 -11.24 14.73
N ALA A 55 -15.82 -10.19 14.25
CA ALA A 55 -15.45 -9.57 12.98
C ALA A 55 -14.08 -8.86 13.05
N GLU A 56 -13.72 -8.36 14.24
CA GLU A 56 -12.39 -7.79 14.52
C GLU A 56 -11.34 -8.90 14.49
N ALA A 57 -11.55 -10.00 15.22
CA ALA A 57 -10.65 -11.16 15.18
C ALA A 57 -10.50 -11.77 13.77
N GLN A 58 -11.54 -11.75 12.94
CA GLN A 58 -11.47 -12.19 11.54
C GLN A 58 -10.64 -11.24 10.68
N ALA A 59 -10.80 -9.93 10.87
CA ALA A 59 -9.99 -8.93 10.18
C ALA A 59 -8.52 -9.01 10.63
N ASP A 60 -8.29 -9.17 11.93
CA ASP A 60 -6.96 -9.35 12.51
C ASP A 60 -6.31 -10.61 11.96
N ALA A 61 -6.99 -11.76 11.95
CA ALA A 61 -6.46 -13.00 11.38
C ALA A 61 -6.09 -12.87 9.89
N LEU A 62 -6.88 -12.12 9.10
CA LEU A 62 -6.56 -11.84 7.70
C LEU A 62 -5.33 -10.94 7.55
N VAL A 63 -5.24 -9.88 8.37
CA VAL A 63 -4.10 -8.96 8.36
C VAL A 63 -2.83 -9.66 8.84
N ASP A 64 -2.91 -10.47 9.89
CA ASP A 64 -1.80 -11.26 10.43
C ASP A 64 -1.34 -12.28 9.40
N THR A 65 -2.25 -12.96 8.69
CA THR A 65 -1.89 -13.87 7.59
C THR A 65 -1.16 -13.14 6.46
N LEU A 66 -1.61 -11.93 6.10
CA LEU A 66 -0.91 -11.10 5.10
C LEU A 66 0.46 -10.64 5.60
N ASN A 67 0.58 -10.36 6.90
CA ASN A 67 1.82 -9.91 7.52
C ASN A 67 2.84 -11.07 7.65
N ASP A 68 2.37 -12.27 8.00
CA ASP A 68 3.17 -13.49 8.00
C ASP A 68 3.64 -13.84 6.58
N PHE A 69 2.76 -13.68 5.58
CA PHE A 69 3.14 -13.84 4.18
C PHE A 69 4.26 -12.89 3.78
N THR A 70 4.23 -11.62 4.23
CA THR A 70 5.37 -10.70 4.03
C THR A 70 6.63 -11.16 4.74
N LEU A 71 6.55 -11.59 6.00
CA LEU A 71 7.73 -11.95 6.79
C LEU A 71 8.40 -13.26 6.32
N LEU A 72 7.62 -14.17 5.73
CA LEU A 72 8.04 -15.52 5.39
C LEU A 72 8.33 -15.72 3.89
N ILE A 73 8.06 -14.73 3.02
CA ILE A 73 8.45 -14.82 1.62
C ILE A 73 9.98 -14.76 1.50
N PRO A 74 10.61 -15.65 0.71
CA PRO A 74 11.94 -15.39 0.20
C PRO A 74 11.87 -14.15 -0.70
N TRP A 75 12.33 -13.01 -0.19
CA TRP A 75 12.31 -11.69 -0.83
C TRP A 75 13.07 -11.58 -2.16
N ARG A 76 13.59 -12.70 -2.65
CA ARG A 76 14.42 -12.79 -3.84
C ARG A 76 13.68 -13.59 -4.91
N GLU A 77 13.28 -12.90 -5.95
CA GLU A 77 12.82 -13.51 -7.19
C GLU A 77 14.04 -13.91 -8.03
N ASP A 78 14.17 -15.21 -8.33
CA ASP A 78 15.31 -15.76 -9.07
C ASP A 78 15.01 -15.90 -10.58
N ASN A 79 13.76 -15.71 -11.00
CA ASN A 79 13.38 -15.70 -12.41
C ASN A 79 13.74 -14.36 -13.07
N PRO A 80 14.70 -14.33 -14.01
CA PRO A 80 15.13 -13.08 -14.65
C PRO A 80 14.07 -12.44 -15.56
N GLN A 81 12.97 -13.13 -15.85
CA GLN A 81 11.84 -12.58 -16.62
C GLN A 81 10.87 -11.78 -15.76
N ILE A 82 10.87 -12.00 -14.44
CA ILE A 82 10.02 -11.27 -13.51
C ILE A 82 10.82 -10.04 -13.06
N LYS A 83 10.41 -8.89 -13.58
CA LYS A 83 11.10 -7.62 -13.34
C LYS A 83 10.66 -6.93 -12.05
N GLU A 84 9.37 -7.04 -11.73
CA GLU A 84 8.78 -6.42 -10.56
C GLU A 84 7.84 -7.41 -9.86
N THR A 85 7.92 -7.43 -8.53
CA THR A 85 7.01 -8.16 -7.67
C THR A 85 6.24 -7.19 -6.78
N TRP A 86 5.18 -7.69 -6.15
CA TRP A 86 4.50 -6.93 -5.12
C TRP A 86 5.43 -6.57 -3.94
N ALA A 87 6.50 -7.33 -3.71
CA ALA A 87 7.48 -7.03 -2.66
C ALA A 87 8.25 -5.73 -2.95
N ASP A 88 8.53 -5.41 -4.22
CA ASP A 88 9.17 -4.14 -4.60
C ASP A 88 8.25 -2.96 -4.26
N LEU A 89 6.96 -3.07 -4.58
CA LEU A 89 5.95 -2.06 -4.23
C LEU A 89 5.80 -1.91 -2.72
N TYR A 90 5.80 -3.01 -1.97
CA TYR A 90 5.73 -3.00 -0.52
C TYR A 90 6.95 -2.33 0.12
N CYS A 91 8.16 -2.72 -0.30
CA CYS A 91 9.40 -2.09 0.15
C CYS A 91 9.38 -0.59 -0.12
N HIS A 92 8.98 -0.16 -1.32
CA HIS A 92 8.86 1.27 -1.65
C HIS A 92 7.89 1.99 -0.70
N VAL A 93 6.68 1.46 -0.51
CA VAL A 93 5.68 2.07 0.38
C VAL A 93 6.21 2.20 1.81
N CYS A 94 6.86 1.15 2.34
CA CYS A 94 7.51 1.21 3.65
C CYS A 94 8.61 2.29 3.69
N PHE A 95 9.43 2.39 2.65
CA PHE A 95 10.50 3.37 2.56
C PHE A 95 9.98 4.80 2.53
N THR A 96 8.83 5.07 1.91
CA THR A 96 8.24 6.42 1.94
C THR A 96 7.94 6.88 3.37
N THR A 97 7.58 5.96 4.27
CA THR A 97 7.37 6.27 5.70
C THR A 97 8.71 6.49 6.40
N PHE A 98 9.70 5.63 6.15
CA PHE A 98 11.04 5.79 6.72
C PHE A 98 11.73 7.08 6.27
N SER A 99 11.56 7.51 5.02
CA SER A 99 12.08 8.78 4.51
C SER A 99 11.53 9.99 5.26
N VAL A 100 10.25 9.93 5.67
CA VAL A 100 9.62 10.99 6.48
C VAL A 100 10.18 10.99 7.91
N LEU A 101 10.28 9.80 8.51
CA LEU A 101 10.73 9.65 9.91
C LEU A 101 12.25 9.87 10.08
N ARG A 102 13.03 9.53 9.06
CA ARG A 102 14.50 9.65 9.04
C ARG A 102 14.95 10.03 7.63
N PRO A 103 15.02 11.33 7.31
CA PRO A 103 15.59 11.80 6.05
C PRO A 103 16.99 11.22 5.83
N GLY A 104 17.25 10.76 4.62
CA GLY A 104 18.54 10.16 4.24
C GLY A 104 18.78 8.73 4.72
N PHE A 105 17.77 8.00 5.19
CA PHE A 105 17.96 6.64 5.70
C PHE A 105 18.56 5.67 4.65
N ALA A 106 18.33 5.91 3.36
CA ALA A 106 18.77 5.07 2.26
C ALA A 106 20.07 5.54 1.58
N ASP A 107 20.61 6.72 1.93
CA ASP A 107 21.69 7.39 1.18
C ASP A 107 22.96 6.55 1.04
N HIS A 108 23.23 5.70 2.03
CA HIS A 108 24.39 4.81 2.05
C HIS A 108 24.08 3.39 1.57
N HIS A 109 22.89 3.17 1.00
CA HIS A 109 22.38 1.86 0.60
C HIS A 109 21.95 1.87 -0.88
N PRO A 110 22.90 1.75 -1.84
CA PRO A 110 22.61 1.92 -3.27
C PRO A 110 21.58 0.91 -3.81
N ALA A 111 21.47 -0.27 -3.21
CA ALA A 111 20.44 -1.25 -3.57
C ALA A 111 19.02 -0.73 -3.25
N LEU A 112 18.85 0.01 -2.15
CA LEU A 112 17.56 0.57 -1.74
C LEU A 112 17.19 1.79 -2.59
N CYS A 113 18.17 2.64 -2.91
CA CYS A 113 17.98 3.73 -3.86
C CYS A 113 17.57 3.19 -5.23
N GLY A 114 18.30 2.20 -5.75
CA GLY A 114 17.98 1.58 -7.03
C GLY A 114 16.61 0.88 -7.03
N LEU A 115 16.15 0.31 -5.91
CA LEU A 115 14.78 -0.21 -5.80
C LEU A 115 13.76 0.91 -5.91
N THR A 116 14.01 2.02 -5.23
CA THR A 116 13.13 3.20 -5.24
C THR A 116 12.98 3.74 -6.65
N ASP A 117 14.10 3.97 -7.34
CA ASP A 117 14.12 4.47 -8.71
C ASP A 117 13.36 3.55 -9.67
N ARG A 118 13.52 2.23 -9.54
CA ARG A 118 12.81 1.25 -10.38
C ARG A 118 11.30 1.31 -10.17
N VAL A 119 10.84 1.34 -8.92
CA VAL A 119 9.39 1.37 -8.62
C VAL A 119 8.76 2.67 -9.10
N GLU A 120 9.43 3.81 -8.88
CA GLU A 120 8.93 5.12 -9.30
C GLU A 120 8.94 5.30 -10.82
N ALA A 121 9.79 4.57 -11.55
CA ALA A 121 9.81 4.58 -13.02
C ALA A 121 8.65 3.79 -13.67
N ILE A 122 7.91 2.97 -12.91
CA ILE A 122 6.77 2.22 -13.45
C ILE A 122 5.68 3.21 -13.91
N PRO A 123 5.25 3.23 -15.19
CA PRO A 123 4.44 4.32 -15.74
C PRO A 123 3.16 4.65 -14.96
N ASN A 124 2.40 3.63 -14.56
CA ASN A 124 1.16 3.85 -13.81
C ASN A 124 1.42 4.25 -12.35
N ILE A 125 2.51 3.79 -11.75
CA ILE A 125 2.92 4.20 -10.41
C ILE A 125 3.41 5.65 -10.42
N ALA A 126 4.25 6.01 -11.39
CA ALA A 126 4.68 7.39 -11.61
C ALA A 126 3.47 8.34 -11.74
N LYS A 127 2.50 7.95 -12.57
CA LYS A 127 1.24 8.70 -12.74
C LYS A 127 0.47 8.82 -11.42
N TRP A 128 0.37 7.74 -10.64
CA TRP A 128 -0.26 7.76 -9.32
C TRP A 128 0.46 8.69 -8.34
N ILE A 129 1.79 8.63 -8.27
CA ILE A 129 2.61 9.48 -7.39
C ILE A 129 2.43 10.96 -7.74
N GLN A 130 2.31 11.29 -9.03
CA GLN A 130 2.10 12.66 -9.49
C GLN A 130 0.71 13.21 -9.16
N CYS A 131 -0.34 12.38 -9.18
CA CYS A 131 -1.72 12.83 -8.98
C CYS A 131 -2.27 12.61 -7.56
N ARG A 132 -1.63 11.77 -6.75
CA ARG A 132 -2.10 11.47 -5.39
C ARG A 132 -2.04 12.73 -4.50
N PRO A 133 -2.96 12.89 -3.54
CA PRO A 133 -2.91 13.99 -2.58
C PRO A 133 -1.60 13.98 -1.77
N THR A 134 -1.06 15.17 -1.51
CA THR A 134 0.05 15.32 -0.56
C THR A 134 -0.48 15.20 0.87
N THR A 135 0.03 14.23 1.61
CA THR A 135 -0.31 13.98 3.02
C THR A 135 0.97 13.87 3.85
N GLU A 136 0.89 14.23 5.14
CA GLU A 136 2.02 14.18 6.06
C GLU A 136 2.57 12.76 6.23
N PHE A 137 1.66 11.78 6.28
CA PHE A 137 1.95 10.36 6.38
C PHE A 137 1.45 9.59 5.18
#